data_AF-A0A1G7U9N4-F1
#
_entry.id   AF-A0A1G7U9N4-F1
#
_cell.length_a   1.000
_cell.length_b   1.000
_cell.length_c   1.000
_cell.angle_alpha   90.00
_cell.angle_beta   90.00
_cell.angle_gamma   90.00
#
_symmetry.space_group_name_H-M   'P 1'
#
loop_
_entity.id
_entity.type
_entity.pdbx_description
1 polymer ?
#
loop_
_entity_poly.entity_id
_entity_poly.type
_entity_poly.pdbx_seq_one_letter_code
_entity_poly.pdbx_strand_id
1 'polypeptide(L)' 'MMSERPPLKEQAADHLRKALDADDPDTKNFHIRSALQFEECIEATDQADHPHAD' A
#
# COMPACT_ATOMS: atom_id res chain seq x y z
N MET A 1 13.05 8.16 -19.19
CA MET A 1 13.31 7.84 -17.77
C MET A 1 12.04 7.21 -17.25
N MET A 2 12.05 5.90 -16.97
CA MET A 2 10.94 5.32 -16.21
C MET A 2 11.16 5.80 -14.78
N SER A 3 10.28 6.67 -14.27
CA SER A 3 10.27 6.96 -12.85
C SER A 3 9.99 5.65 -12.14
N GLU A 4 11.02 5.11 -11.49
CA GLU A 4 10.89 3.91 -10.68
C GLU A 4 9.80 4.20 -9.66
N ARG A 5 8.72 3.42 -9.71
CA ARG A 5 7.65 3.58 -8.73
C ARG A 5 8.24 3.23 -7.36
N PRO A 6 7.97 4.03 -6.32
CA PRO A 6 8.47 3.71 -4.99
C PRO A 6 7.99 2.32 -4.56
N PRO A 7 8.71 1.62 -3.67
CA PRO A 7 8.28 0.35 -3.10
C PRO A 7 6.85 0.40 -2.59
N LEU A 8 6.11 -0.71 -2.68
CA LEU A 8 4.70 -0.77 -2.25
C LEU A 8 4.52 -0.31 -0.80
N LYS A 9 5.48 -0.64 0.08
CA LYS A 9 5.47 -0.21 1.48
C LYS A 9 5.57 1.31 1.63
N GLU A 10 6.37 1.97 0.80
CA GLU A 10 6.47 3.43 0.78
C GLU A 10 5.19 4.06 0.23
N GLN A 11 4.57 3.45 -0.78
CA GLN A 11 3.26 3.89 -1.29
C GLN A 11 2.16 3.76 -0.22
N ALA A 12 2.12 2.65 0.53
CA ALA A 12 1.19 2.46 1.63
C ALA A 12 1.37 3.53 2.72
N ALA A 13 2.60 3.77 3.15
CA ALA A 13 2.92 4.79 4.14
C ALA A 13 2.53 6.20 3.68
N ASP A 14 2.75 6.52 2.40
CA ASP A 14 2.37 7.81 1.82
C ASP A 14 0.86 8.01 1.80
N HIS A 15 0.09 6.97 1.48
CA HIS A 15 -1.37 7.03 1.56
C HIS A 15 -1.84 7.20 3.00
N LEU A 16 -1.25 6.50 3.98
CA LEU A 16 -1.59 6.69 5.39
C LEU A 16 -1.33 8.12 5.87
N ARG A 17 -0.19 8.73 5.46
CA ARG A 17 0.09 10.14 5.76
C ARG A 17 -0.97 11.07 5.18
N LYS A 18 -1.33 10.89 3.91
CA LYS A 18 -2.38 11.69 3.26
C LYS A 18 -3.76 11.50 3.91
N ALA A 19 -4.06 10.30 4.43
CA ALA A 19 -5.30 10.06 5.18
C ALA A 19 -5.35 10.83 6.50
N LEU A 20 -4.21 11.00 7.19
CA LEU A 20 -4.12 11.80 8.42
C LEU A 20 -4.29 13.29 8.14
N ASP A 21 -3.77 13.76 7.01
CA ASP A 21 -3.87 15.16 6.58
C ASP A 21 -5.22 15.52 5.94
N ALA A 22 -6.07 14.52 5.64
CA ALA A 22 -7.34 14.74 4.97
C ALA A 22 -8.46 15.17 5.93
N ASP A 23 -9.04 16.34 5.66
CA ASP A 23 -10.21 16.87 6.37
C ASP A 23 -11.52 16.19 5.93
N ASP A 24 -11.62 15.85 4.65
CA ASP A 24 -12.81 15.23 4.06
C ASP A 24 -12.83 13.70 4.28
N PRO A 25 -13.96 13.14 4.77
CA PRO A 25 -14.06 11.71 5.07
C PRO A 25 -13.92 10.82 3.84
N ASP A 26 -14.37 11.24 2.65
CA ASP A 26 -14.25 10.43 1.43
C ASP A 26 -12.78 10.31 0.99
N THR A 27 -12.05 11.43 1.04
CA THR A 27 -10.61 11.48 0.75
C THR A 27 -9.81 10.64 1.75
N LYS A 28 -10.13 10.74 3.04
CA LYS A 28 -9.53 9.91 4.09
C LYS A 28 -9.78 8.42 3.83
N ASN A 29 -11.01 8.04 3.54
CA ASN A 29 -11.39 6.65 3.29
C ASN A 29 -10.74 6.10 2.02
N PHE A 30 -10.63 6.91 0.97
CA PHE A 30 -9.90 6.55 -0.24
C PHE A 30 -8.45 6.17 0.10
N HIS A 31 -7.74 7.05 0.81
CA HIS A 31 -6.35 6.81 1.16
C HIS A 31 -6.16 5.60 2.09
N ILE A 32 -7.05 5.38 3.06
CA ILE A 32 -7.02 4.18 3.91
C ILE A 32 -7.17 2.90 3.08
N ARG A 33 -8.17 2.85 2.18
CA ARG A 33 -8.40 1.67 1.33
C ARG A 33 -7.21 1.38 0.42
N SER A 34 -6.62 2.42 -0.17
CA SER A 34 -5.41 2.26 -0.99
C SER A 34 -4.24 1.70 -0.18
N ALA A 35 -4.02 2.17 1.05
CA ALA A 35 -2.95 1.66 1.90
C ALA A 35 -3.15 0.17 2.22
N LEU A 36 -4.37 -0.25 2.53
CA LEU A 36 -4.71 -1.66 2.76
C LEU A 36 -4.46 -2.53 1.52
N GLN A 37 -4.85 -2.05 0.34
CA GLN A 37 -4.61 -2.78 -0.91
C GLN A 37 -3.12 -2.98 -1.19
N PHE A 38 -2.26 -2.00 -0.85
CA PHE A 38 -0.82 -2.17 -0.99
C PHE A 38 -0.26 -3.21 -0.02
N GLU A 39 -0.77 -3.29 1.20
CA GLU A 39 -0.36 -4.31 2.17
C GLU A 39 -0.75 -5.73 1.71
N GLU A 40 -1.98 -5.90 1.20
CA GLU A 40 -2.43 -7.17 0.61
C GLU A 40 -1.52 -7.60 -0.56
N CYS A 41 -1.06 -6.65 -1.38
CA CYS A 41 -0.13 -6.95 -2.46
C CYS A 41 1.25 -7.37 -1.94
N ILE A 42 1.73 -6.78 -0.84
CA ILE A 42 2.99 -7.17 -0.20
C ILE A 42 2.89 -8.58 0.36
N GLU A 43 1.82 -8.88 1.11
CA GLU A 43 1.57 -10.22 1.66
C GLU A 43 1.47 -11.28 0.56
N ALA A 44 0.76 -10.99 -0.52
CA ALA A 44 0.66 -11.90 -1.67
C ALA A 44 2.02 -12.15 -2.35
N THR A 45 2.90 -11.14 -2.37
CA THR A 45 4.26 -11.28 -2.93
C THR A 45 5.14 -12.12 -1.99
N ASP A 46 5.09 -11.87 -0.69
CA ASP A 46 5.84 -12.63 0.33
C ASP A 46 5.46 -14.12 0.33
N GLN A 47 4.16 -14.41 0.22
CA GLN A 47 3.65 -15.78 0.10
C GLN A 47 4.05 -16.47 -1.21
N ALA A 48 4.23 -15.72 -2.30
CA ALA A 48 4.66 -16.26 -3.58
C ALA A 48 6.17 -16.55 -3.63
N ASP A 49 6.97 -15.72 -2.96
CA ASP A 49 8.43 -15.90 -2.83
C ASP A 49 8.81 -17.00 -1.84
N HIS A 50 7.93 -17.30 -0.87
CA HIS A 50 8.05 -18.45 0.03
C HIS A 50 7.04 -19.55 -0.31
N PRO A 51 7.21 -20.30 -1.42
CA PRO A 51 6.39 -21.47 -1.66
C PRO A 51 6.60 -22.44 -0.50
N HIS A 52 5.49 -22.75 0.18
CA HIS A 52 5.38 -23.74 1.23
C HIS A 52 6.17 -24.98 0.81
N ALA A 53 7.29 -25.23 1.50
CA ALA A 53 8.02 -26.49 1.37
C ALA A 53 7.18 -27.55 2.09
N ASP A 54 6.30 -28.21 1.36
CA ASP A 54 5.69 -29.49 1.73
C ASP A 54 6.23 -30.58 0.79
#